data_AF-A0A2M7ZT06-F1
#
_entry.id   AF-A0A2M7ZT06-F1
#
_cell.length_a   1.000
_cell.length_b   1.000
_cell.length_c   1.000
_cell.angle_alpha   90.00
_cell.angle_beta   90.00
_cell.angle_gamma   90.00
#
_symmetry.space_group_name_H-M   'P 1'
#
loop_
_entity.id
_entity.type
_entity.pdbx_description
1 polymer ?
#
loop_
_entity_poly.entity_id
_entity_poly.type
_entity_poly.pdbx_seq_one_letter_code
_entity_poly.pdbx_strand_id
1 'polypeptide(L)'
;VQSRGMIVAMTGDGVNDAPALAQADVGIAIGAGTDVAVESADIILVKNNPKDVVSLIKFSRATYKKMIQNLIWATGYNVIAIPLAAGVLYSAGIVLSPALGAVLMSASTVIVAINAKLLKV
;
A
#
# COMPACT_ATOMS: atom_id res chain seq x y z
N VAL A 1 -16.00 -2.54 20.33
CA VAL A 1 -15.39 -1.31 19.75
C VAL A 1 -15.70 -1.20 18.27
N GLN A 2 -15.44 -2.25 17.48
CA GLN A 2 -15.79 -2.33 16.04
C GLN A 2 -17.27 -2.08 15.75
N SER A 3 -18.19 -2.50 16.63
CA SER A 3 -19.64 -2.22 16.51
C SER A 3 -20.00 -0.73 16.45
N ARG A 4 -19.07 0.17 16.77
CA ARG A 4 -19.22 1.63 16.63
C ARG A 4 -18.76 2.14 15.25
N GLY A 5 -18.40 1.26 14.31
CA GLY A 5 -17.92 1.61 12.97
C GLY A 5 -16.48 2.13 12.92
N MET A 6 -15.69 1.92 13.98
CA MET A 6 -14.28 2.31 14.03
C MET A 6 -13.40 1.18 13.53
N ILE A 7 -12.32 1.53 12.81
CA ILE A 7 -11.23 0.60 12.49
C ILE A 7 -10.39 0.42 13.73
N VAL A 8 -10.20 -0.82 14.17
CA VAL A 8 -9.54 -1.18 15.43
C VAL A 8 -8.27 -1.97 15.16
N ALA A 9 -7.15 -1.46 15.67
CA ALA A 9 -5.92 -2.22 15.81
C ALA A 9 -5.79 -2.73 17.25
N MET A 10 -5.52 -4.03 17.42
CA MET A 10 -5.29 -4.66 18.73
C MET A 10 -3.81 -5.02 18.87
N THR A 11 -3.23 -4.78 20.05
CA THR A 11 -1.86 -5.18 20.37
C THR A 11 -1.86 -6.16 21.55
N GLY A 12 -1.14 -7.27 21.45
CA GLY A 12 -1.05 -8.30 22.50
C GLY A 12 0.24 -9.11 22.41
N ASP A 13 0.52 -9.95 23.39
CA ASP A 13 1.78 -10.72 23.48
C ASP A 13 1.59 -12.22 23.77
N GLY A 14 0.35 -12.68 24.02
CA GLY A 14 0.09 -14.04 24.49
C GLY A 14 -1.16 -14.72 23.95
N VAL A 15 -1.33 -15.98 24.36
CA VAL A 15 -2.47 -16.86 24.00
C VAL A 15 -3.82 -16.24 24.36
N ASN A 16 -3.88 -15.53 25.49
CA ASN A 16 -5.12 -14.90 25.96
C ASN A 16 -5.60 -13.76 25.06
N ASP A 17 -4.68 -13.11 24.35
CA ASP A 17 -4.98 -12.01 23.44
C ASP A 17 -5.25 -12.49 22.02
N ALA A 18 -4.92 -13.74 21.69
CA ALA A 18 -5.07 -14.29 20.35
C ALA A 18 -6.49 -14.15 19.77
N PRO A 19 -7.59 -14.42 20.51
CA PRO A 19 -8.95 -14.19 20.00
C PRO A 19 -9.22 -12.71 19.68
N ALA A 20 -8.66 -11.78 20.46
CA ALA A 20 -8.82 -10.35 20.23
C ALA A 20 -7.95 -9.85 19.07
N LEU A 21 -6.74 -10.40 18.90
CA LEU A 21 -5.85 -10.14 17.77
C LEU A 21 -6.50 -10.57 16.45
N ALA A 22 -7.09 -11.78 16.40
CA ALA A 22 -7.77 -12.31 15.23
C ALA A 22 -9.09 -11.58 14.89
N GLN A 23 -9.75 -11.01 15.90
CA GLN A 23 -11.00 -10.27 15.71
C GLN A 23 -10.78 -8.82 15.27
N ALA A 24 -9.63 -8.22 15.57
CA ALA A 24 -9.32 -6.85 15.21
C ALA A 24 -9.22 -6.67 13.69
N ASP A 25 -9.36 -5.43 13.21
CA ASP A 25 -9.12 -5.12 11.80
C ASP A 25 -7.63 -5.24 11.45
N VAL A 26 -6.77 -5.02 12.44
CA VAL A 26 -5.33 -5.30 12.38
C VAL A 26 -4.84 -5.83 13.73
N GLY A 27 -4.41 -7.08 13.78
CA GLY A 27 -3.76 -7.70 14.94
C GLY A 27 -2.25 -7.45 14.94
N ILE A 28 -1.70 -6.92 16.04
CA ILE A 28 -0.28 -6.63 16.20
C ILE A 28 0.29 -7.39 17.41
N ALA A 29 1.07 -8.44 17.17
CA ALA A 29 1.76 -9.17 18.23
C ALA A 29 3.06 -8.45 18.64
N ILE A 30 3.30 -8.32 19.95
CA ILE A 30 4.52 -7.73 20.50
C ILE A 30 5.49 -8.85 20.89
N GLY A 31 6.66 -8.84 20.25
CA GLY A 31 7.71 -9.82 20.50
C GLY A 31 7.49 -11.16 19.82
N ALA A 32 8.43 -12.08 20.04
CA ALA A 32 8.16 -13.51 19.92
C ALA A 32 7.22 -13.90 21.08
N GLY A 33 5.97 -13.44 21.01
CA GLY A 33 4.91 -13.90 21.88
C GLY A 33 4.76 -15.42 21.79
N THR A 34 3.86 -15.99 22.59
CA THR A 34 3.55 -17.43 22.45
C THR A 34 3.17 -17.75 21.01
N ASP A 35 3.53 -18.93 20.48
CA ASP A 35 3.30 -19.32 19.08
C ASP A 35 1.88 -19.01 18.57
N VAL A 36 0.88 -19.14 19.45
CA VAL A 36 -0.53 -18.82 19.18
C VAL A 36 -0.76 -17.34 18.83
N ALA A 37 -0.11 -16.41 19.51
CA ALA A 37 -0.24 -14.97 19.24
C ALA A 37 0.45 -14.59 17.92
N VAL A 38 1.55 -15.25 17.59
CA VAL A 38 2.28 -15.11 16.32
C VAL A 38 1.43 -15.62 15.14
N GLU A 39 0.72 -16.72 15.32
CA GLU A 39 -0.15 -17.29 14.28
C GLU A 39 -1.44 -16.47 14.08
N SER A 40 -1.91 -15.79 15.13
CA SER A 40 -3.19 -15.06 15.12
C SER A 40 -3.08 -13.58 14.71
N ALA A 41 -1.87 -13.02 14.63
CA ALA A 41 -1.66 -11.60 14.33
C ALA A 41 -1.22 -11.35 12.89
N ASP A 42 -1.65 -10.24 12.30
CA ASP A 42 -1.25 -9.80 10.95
C ASP A 42 0.18 -9.26 10.92
N ILE A 43 0.63 -8.67 12.04
CA ILE A 43 1.90 -7.97 12.16
C ILE A 43 2.61 -8.42 13.43
N ILE A 44 3.88 -8.80 13.31
CA ILE A 44 4.69 -9.25 14.45
C ILE A 44 5.84 -8.26 14.65
N LEU A 45 5.89 -7.65 15.84
CA LEU A 45 7.00 -6.81 16.25
C LEU A 45 8.12 -7.70 16.79
N VAL A 46 9.15 -7.93 15.98
CA VAL A 46 10.28 -8.80 16.34
C VAL A 46 11.03 -8.32 17.59
N LYS A 47 11.05 -7.01 17.83
CA LYS A 47 11.61 -6.42 19.04
C LYS A 47 10.48 -6.27 20.06
N ASN A 48 10.71 -6.69 21.31
CA ASN A 48 9.78 -6.55 22.43
C ASN A 48 9.64 -5.08 22.88
N ASN A 49 9.28 -4.18 21.96
CA ASN A 49 9.16 -2.76 22.17
C ASN A 49 7.82 -2.24 21.62
N PRO A 50 6.82 -1.98 22.48
CA PRO A 50 5.53 -1.45 22.06
C PRO A 50 5.60 -0.12 21.31
N LYS A 51 6.69 0.65 21.46
CA LYS A 51 6.89 1.90 20.70
C LYS A 51 7.02 1.66 19.19
N ASP A 52 7.37 0.44 18.78
CA ASP A 52 7.49 0.09 17.36
C ASP A 52 6.13 0.09 16.65
N VAL A 53 5.01 -0.02 17.38
CA VAL A 53 3.65 0.21 16.85
C VAL A 53 3.52 1.64 16.27
N VAL A 54 4.11 2.65 16.92
CA VAL A 54 4.05 4.03 16.43
C VAL A 54 4.83 4.17 15.13
N SER A 55 6.01 3.55 15.05
CA SER A 55 6.83 3.51 13.84
C SER A 55 6.12 2.78 12.71
N LEU A 56 5.42 1.68 13.01
CA LEU A 56 4.60 0.94 12.08
C LEU A 56 3.47 1.81 11.49
N ILE A 57 2.75 2.55 12.33
CA ILE A 57 1.68 3.45 11.86
C ILE A 57 2.25 4.55 10.96
N LYS A 58 3.40 5.13 11.32
CA LYS A 58 4.08 6.12 10.47
C LYS A 58 4.50 5.52 9.13
N PHE A 59 5.05 4.30 9.15
CA PHE A 59 5.44 3.56 7.96
C PHE A 59 4.24 3.28 7.06
N SER A 60 3.13 2.79 7.61
CA SER A 60 1.88 2.54 6.89
C SER A 60 1.37 3.80 6.17
N ARG A 61 1.34 4.95 6.86
CA ARG A 61 0.94 6.24 6.26
C ARG A 61 1.88 6.68 5.13
N ALA A 62 3.19 6.51 5.30
CA ALA A 62 4.16 6.86 4.27
C ALA A 62 4.01 5.97 3.02
N THR A 63 3.81 4.66 3.21
CA THR A 63 3.56 3.69 2.14
C THR A 63 2.25 3.99 1.42
N TYR A 64 1.19 4.31 2.16
CA TYR A 64 -0.10 4.70 1.55
C TYR A 64 0.03 5.96 0.68
N LYS A 65 0.78 6.97 1.13
CA LYS A 65 1.06 8.17 0.33
C LYS A 65 1.80 7.82 -0.97
N LYS A 66 2.78 6.91 -0.93
CA LYS A 66 3.48 6.44 -2.14
C LYS A 66 2.57 5.65 -3.06
N MET A 67 1.68 4.82 -2.52
CA MET A 67 0.69 4.09 -3.30
C MET A 67 -0.23 5.04 -4.07
N ILE A 68 -0.77 6.08 -3.42
CA ILE A 68 -1.61 7.09 -4.09
C ILE A 68 -0.84 7.84 -5.19
N GLN A 69 0.42 8.22 -4.94
CA GLN A 69 1.26 8.83 -5.98
C GLN A 69 1.46 7.91 -7.18
N ASN A 70 1.73 6.62 -6.94
CA ASN A 70 1.88 5.63 -8.00
C ASN A 70 0.58 5.44 -8.79
N LEU A 71 -0.56 5.43 -8.12
CA LEU A 71 -1.87 5.36 -8.76
C LEU A 71 -2.12 6.58 -9.64
N ILE A 72 -1.81 7.79 -9.17
CA ILE A 72 -1.93 9.02 -9.97
C ILE A 72 -1.05 8.95 -11.22
N TRP A 73 0.20 8.48 -11.11
CA TRP A 73 1.08 8.30 -12.27
C TRP A 73 0.51 7.27 -13.26
N ALA A 74 0.10 6.11 -12.76
CA ALA A 74 -0.42 5.01 -13.57
C ALA A 74 -1.75 5.40 -14.25
N THR A 75 -2.67 6.05 -13.55
CA THR A 75 -3.94 6.48 -14.13
C THR A 75 -3.75 7.69 -15.03
N GLY A 76 -2.92 8.66 -14.64
CA GLY A 76 -2.69 9.90 -15.39
C GLY A 76 -2.18 9.65 -16.80
N TYR A 77 -1.22 8.74 -16.99
CA TYR A 77 -0.75 8.41 -18.34
C TYR A 77 -1.84 7.72 -19.17
N ASN A 78 -2.63 6.81 -18.58
CA ASN A 78 -3.71 6.11 -19.29
C ASN A 78 -4.83 7.06 -19.71
N VAL A 79 -5.18 8.03 -18.85
CA VAL A 79 -6.17 9.07 -19.16
C VAL A 79 -5.78 9.89 -20.39
N ILE A 80 -4.48 10.06 -20.66
CA ILE A 80 -4.00 10.75 -21.85
C ILE A 80 -3.85 9.79 -23.03
N ALA A 81 -3.26 8.60 -22.81
CA ALA A 81 -2.94 7.65 -23.86
C ALA A 81 -4.17 7.04 -24.52
N ILE A 82 -5.23 6.73 -23.75
CA ILE A 82 -6.44 6.08 -24.28
C ILE A 82 -7.19 7.01 -25.26
N PRO A 83 -7.52 8.27 -24.94
CA PRO A 83 -8.14 9.19 -25.90
C PRO A 83 -7.28 9.47 -27.13
N LEU A 84 -5.96 9.56 -26.96
CA LEU A 84 -5.02 9.72 -28.09
C LEU A 84 -5.02 8.50 -29.02
N ALA A 85 -5.06 7.28 -28.46
CA ALA A 85 -5.18 6.05 -29.24
C ALA A 85 -6.56 5.91 -29.89
N ALA A 86 -7.62 6.42 -29.25
CA ALA A 86 -8.98 6.46 -29.80
C ALA A 86 -9.17 7.51 -30.91
N GLY A 87 -8.15 8.33 -31.20
CA GLY A 87 -8.18 9.27 -32.32
C GLY A 87 -8.82 10.62 -32.01
N VAL A 88 -8.96 11.01 -30.74
CA VAL A 88 -9.52 12.33 -30.35
C VAL A 88 -8.74 13.50 -30.98
N LEU A 89 -7.43 13.34 -31.18
CA LEU A 89 -6.55 14.33 -31.81
C LEU A 89 -6.17 13.98 -33.26
N TYR A 90 -6.94 13.10 -33.91
CA TYR A 90 -6.70 12.69 -35.29
C TYR A 90 -6.74 13.88 -36.27
N SER A 91 -7.63 14.85 -36.04
CA SER A 91 -7.74 16.08 -36.85
C SER A 91 -6.50 16.99 -36.78
N ALA A 92 -5.68 16.86 -35.73
CA ALA A 92 -4.39 17.54 -35.59
C ALA A 92 -3.21 16.70 -36.13
N GLY A 93 -3.49 15.54 -36.73
CA GLY A 93 -2.47 14.61 -37.23
C GLY A 93 -1.75 13.81 -36.14
N ILE A 94 -2.20 13.89 -34.88
CA ILE A 94 -1.58 13.22 -33.74
C ILE A 94 -2.35 11.93 -33.45
N VAL A 95 -1.71 10.80 -33.74
CA VAL A 95 -2.22 9.46 -33.41
C VAL A 95 -1.16 8.73 -32.61
N LEU A 96 -1.56 8.16 -31.47
CA LEU A 96 -0.64 7.36 -30.66
C LEU A 96 -0.40 6.02 -31.36
N SER A 97 0.79 5.80 -31.88
CA SER A 97 1.16 4.49 -32.43
C SER A 97 1.34 3.46 -31.30
N PRO A 98 1.09 2.16 -31.56
CA PRO A 98 1.34 1.10 -30.58
C PRO A 98 2.77 1.11 -30.02
N ALA A 99 3.76 1.43 -30.85
CA ALA A 99 5.16 1.54 -30.43
C ALA A 99 5.37 2.67 -29.42
N LEU A 100 4.80 3.85 -29.66
CA LEU A 100 4.89 4.98 -28.72
C LEU A 100 4.13 4.67 -27.41
N GLY A 101 2.97 4.00 -27.50
CA GLY A 101 2.25 3.51 -26.33
C GLY A 101 3.08 2.56 -25.47
N ALA A 102 3.81 1.61 -26.09
CA ALA A 102 4.67 0.68 -25.37
C ALA A 102 5.84 1.39 -24.65
N VAL A 103 6.43 2.41 -25.27
CA VAL A 103 7.47 3.25 -24.64
C VAL A 103 6.91 4.00 -23.43
N LEU A 104 5.73 4.62 -23.56
CA LEU A 104 5.07 5.33 -22.45
C LEU A 104 4.70 4.39 -21.30
N MET A 105 4.21 3.19 -21.60
CA MET A 105 3.91 2.16 -20.59
C MET A 105 5.16 1.72 -19.84
N SER A 106 6.26 1.52 -20.57
CA SER A 106 7.56 1.17 -19.99
C SER A 106 8.09 2.29 -19.09
N ALA A 107 8.01 3.53 -19.55
CA ALA A 107 8.43 4.71 -18.78
C ALA A 107 7.59 4.88 -17.49
N SER A 108 6.27 4.71 -17.59
CA SER A 108 5.35 4.77 -16.44
C SER A 108 5.73 3.74 -15.36
N THR A 109 6.05 2.52 -15.77
CA THR A 109 6.50 1.44 -14.86
C THR A 109 7.79 1.83 -14.13
N VAL A 110 8.76 2.39 -14.85
CA VAL A 110 10.02 2.86 -14.27
C VAL A 110 9.80 4.01 -13.27
N ILE A 111 8.95 4.98 -13.60
CA ILE A 111 8.63 6.12 -12.72
C ILE A 111 8.00 5.63 -11.41
N VAL A 112 7.01 4.73 -11.50
CA VAL A 112 6.34 4.13 -10.34
C VAL A 112 7.33 3.35 -9.47
N ALA A 113 8.23 2.56 -10.09
CA ALA A 113 9.24 1.80 -9.38
C ALA A 113 10.26 2.70 -8.65
N ILE A 114 10.73 3.76 -9.31
CA ILE A 114 11.63 4.75 -8.69
C ILE A 114 10.90 5.46 -7.55
N ASN A 115 9.64 5.89 -7.73
CA ASN A 115 8.89 6.57 -6.70
C ASN A 115 8.68 5.69 -5.45
N ALA A 116 8.45 4.39 -5.64
CA ALA A 116 8.37 3.41 -4.56
C ALA A 116 9.70 3.26 -3.81
N LYS A 117 10.84 3.20 -4.52
CA LYS A 117 12.19 3.14 -3.91
C LYS A 117 12.54 4.37 -3.09
N LEU A 118 11.91 5.51 -3.36
CA LEU A 118 12.09 6.75 -2.60
C LEU A 118 11.28 6.80 -1.29
N LEU A 119 10.62 5.70 -0.90
CA LEU A 119 10.01 5.58 0.42
C LEU A 119 11.08 5.72 1.50
N LYS A 120 10.90 6.72 2.37
CA LYS A 120 11.72 6.95 3.57
C LYS A 120 10.77 7.22 4.73
N VAL A 121 11.07 6.62 5.88
CA VAL A 121 10.27 6.70 7.11
C VAL A 121 11.19 7.02 8.28
#